data_AF-A0A158R8K5-F1
#
_entry.id   AF-A0A158R8K5-F1
#
_cell.length_a   1.000
_cell.length_b   1.000
_cell.length_c   1.000
_cell.angle_alpha   90.00
_cell.angle_beta   90.00
_cell.angle_gamma   90.00
#
_symmetry.space_group_name_H-M   'P 1'
#
loop_
_entity.id
_entity.type
_entity.pdbx_description
1 polymer ?
#
loop_
_entity_poly.entity_id
_entity_poly.type
_entity_poly.pdbx_seq_one_letter_code
_entity_poly.pdbx_strand_id
1 'polypeptide(L)'
;MPGEIFIRLLKLTIVPLIVATVIIATSSLTMSSRSHYFSFTPIGVCSMIAGPIAGLRDLSTTFSQLGLFMITVIAALVAHMIIVFIVYASFTRSNPFRLLPYCFRTWLISIATLAPVITIPDMYNASDAFGIDPRVSRFVVPLTAALKGDGSAAFLGASAIFIAQLTNTPVTYSLCNNSSIFIYTRDRCRTTNLAVLHLYCVAFTHLICHGKLHRNENSNDANRVVATPAKRTDLEGGAFISLKALETTAENI
;
A
#
# COMPACT_ATOMS: atom_id res chain seq x y z
N MET A 1 8.94 -37.77 -13.03
CA MET A 1 7.56 -38.28 -13.13
C MET A 1 6.58 -37.14 -12.88
N PRO A 2 5.49 -37.00 -13.67
CA PRO A 2 4.54 -35.90 -13.56
C PRO A 2 3.84 -35.76 -12.18
N GLY A 3 3.92 -36.76 -11.30
CA GLY A 3 3.39 -36.71 -9.93
C GLY A 3 4.21 -35.89 -8.92
N GLU A 4 5.52 -35.70 -9.13
CA GLU A 4 6.37 -34.89 -8.23
C GLU A 4 5.97 -33.40 -8.29
N ILE A 5 5.64 -32.91 -9.48
CA ILE A 5 5.21 -31.53 -9.73
C ILE A 5 3.81 -31.29 -9.14
N PHE A 6 2.92 -32.28 -9.26
CA PHE A 6 1.58 -32.23 -8.68
C PHE A 6 1.62 -32.19 -7.14
N ILE A 7 2.48 -33.01 -6.50
CA ILE A 7 2.66 -33.00 -5.04
C ILE A 7 3.34 -31.71 -4.55
N ARG A 8 4.28 -31.14 -5.32
CA ARG A 8 4.88 -29.83 -5.00
C ARG A 8 3.88 -28.70 -5.13
N LEU A 9 3.02 -28.69 -6.16
CA LEU A 9 1.92 -27.74 -6.30
C LEU A 9 0.90 -27.90 -5.16
N LEU A 10 0.54 -29.14 -4.82
CA LEU A 10 -0.39 -29.43 -3.73
C LEU A 10 0.14 -28.92 -2.37
N LYS A 11 1.43 -29.11 -2.07
CA LYS A 11 2.07 -28.56 -0.87
C LYS A 11 2.13 -27.02 -0.89
N LEU A 12 2.25 -26.40 -2.06
CA LEU A 12 2.30 -24.94 -2.20
C LEU A 12 0.93 -24.28 -2.02
N THR A 13 -0.17 -24.99 -2.25
CA THR A 13 -1.54 -24.47 -2.01
C THR A 13 -2.11 -24.88 -0.66
N ILE A 14 -1.80 -26.09 -0.17
CA ILE A 14 -2.31 -26.59 1.11
C ILE A 14 -1.66 -25.85 2.29
N VAL A 15 -0.35 -25.56 2.23
CA VAL A 15 0.36 -24.91 3.35
C VAL A 15 -0.19 -23.49 3.63
N PRO A 16 -0.38 -22.60 2.63
CA PRO A 16 -1.00 -21.29 2.86
C PRO A 16 -2.44 -21.37 3.35
N LEU A 17 -3.20 -22.39 2.93
CA LEU A 17 -4.61 -22.56 3.29
C LEU A 17 -4.76 -23.11 4.72
N ILE A 18 -3.86 -23.99 5.17
CA ILE A 18 -3.74 -24.41 6.57
C ILE A 18 -3.30 -23.23 7.45
N VAL A 19 -2.30 -22.47 7.01
CA VAL A 19 -1.82 -21.30 7.76
C VAL A 19 -2.91 -20.24 7.86
N ALA A 20 -3.66 -19.97 6.79
CA ALA A 20 -4.77 -19.03 6.80
C ALA A 20 -5.93 -19.48 7.72
N THR A 21 -6.29 -20.76 7.69
CA THR A 21 -7.34 -21.30 8.58
C THR A 21 -6.90 -21.32 10.04
N VAL A 22 -5.63 -21.62 10.32
CA VAL A 22 -5.06 -21.52 11.67
C VAL A 22 -5.05 -20.06 12.14
N ILE A 23 -4.65 -19.10 11.31
CA ILE A 23 -4.67 -17.67 11.66
C ILE A 23 -6.10 -17.19 11.95
N ILE A 24 -7.08 -17.59 11.14
CA ILE A 24 -8.50 -17.26 11.34
C ILE A 24 -9.02 -17.91 12.63
N ALA A 25 -8.70 -19.18 12.88
CA ALA A 25 -9.06 -19.88 14.11
C ALA A 25 -8.41 -19.25 15.37
N THR A 26 -7.18 -18.75 15.24
CA THR A 26 -6.48 -18.03 16.31
C THR A 26 -7.07 -16.63 16.53
N SER A 27 -7.58 -15.99 15.47
CA SER A 27 -8.25 -14.68 15.54
C SER A 27 -9.59 -14.72 16.28
N SER A 28 -10.27 -15.88 16.28
CA SER A 28 -11.48 -16.15 17.05
C SER A 28 -11.22 -16.47 18.53
N LEU A 29 -9.96 -16.54 18.98
CA LEU A 29 -9.65 -16.76 20.39
C LEU A 29 -9.96 -15.50 21.23
N THR A 30 -10.51 -15.74 22.42
CA THR A 30 -10.77 -14.71 23.43
C THR A 30 -9.52 -13.85 23.66
N MET A 31 -9.69 -12.53 23.82
CA MET A 31 -8.61 -11.54 24.03
C MET A 31 -7.54 -12.02 25.05
N SER A 32 -7.96 -12.75 26.09
CA SER A 32 -7.10 -13.34 27.11
C SER A 32 -6.08 -14.36 26.57
N SER A 33 -6.52 -15.32 25.74
CA SER A 33 -5.64 -16.35 25.17
C SER A 33 -4.60 -15.74 24.20
N ARG A 34 -4.99 -14.72 23.43
CA ARG A 34 -4.10 -13.99 22.49
C ARG A 34 -2.92 -13.30 23.19
N SER A 35 -3.11 -12.81 24.40
CA SER A 35 -2.07 -12.15 25.19
C SER A 35 -0.90 -13.09 25.52
N HIS A 36 -1.21 -14.35 25.84
CA HIS A 36 -0.18 -15.35 26.13
C HIS A 36 0.69 -15.64 24.90
N TYR A 37 0.10 -15.80 23.72
CA TYR A 37 0.87 -16.03 22.48
C TYR A 37 1.81 -14.86 22.15
N PHE A 38 1.35 -13.62 22.32
CA PHE A 38 2.18 -12.44 22.13
C PHE A 38 3.37 -12.41 23.11
N SER A 39 3.16 -12.92 24.32
CA SER A 39 4.20 -13.01 25.36
C SER A 39 5.27 -14.08 25.05
N PHE A 40 4.91 -15.18 24.38
CA PHE A 40 5.86 -16.22 23.95
C PHE A 40 6.58 -15.92 22.63
N THR A 41 6.02 -15.03 21.80
CA THR A 41 6.61 -14.62 20.51
C THR A 41 8.08 -14.17 20.59
N PRO A 42 8.50 -13.31 21.54
CA PRO A 42 9.92 -12.91 21.62
C PRO A 42 10.86 -14.08 21.90
N ILE A 43 10.45 -15.06 22.71
CA ILE A 43 11.26 -16.26 22.99
C ILE A 43 11.46 -17.08 21.71
N GLY A 44 10.39 -17.27 20.93
CA GLY A 44 10.45 -17.97 19.64
C GLY A 44 11.36 -17.26 18.63
N VAL A 45 11.24 -15.94 18.50
CA VAL A 45 12.08 -15.14 17.60
C VAL A 45 13.54 -15.17 18.03
N CYS A 46 13.84 -15.03 19.32
CA CYS A 46 15.20 -15.14 19.84
C CYS A 46 15.82 -16.51 19.53
N SER A 47 15.07 -17.60 19.70
CA SER A 47 15.55 -18.95 19.37
C SER A 47 15.83 -19.13 17.87
N MET A 48 14.95 -18.60 17.02
CA MET A 48 15.10 -18.68 15.56
C MET A 48 16.30 -17.88 15.03
N ILE A 49 16.68 -16.79 15.71
CA ILE A 49 17.86 -15.99 15.38
C ILE A 49 19.14 -16.61 15.98
N ALA A 50 19.08 -17.11 17.21
CA ALA A 50 20.24 -17.67 17.91
C ALA A 50 20.81 -18.91 17.21
N GLY A 51 19.96 -19.79 16.65
CA GLY A 51 20.39 -21.01 15.97
C GLY A 51 21.38 -20.76 14.82
N PRO A 52 21.02 -19.94 13.81
CA PRO A 52 21.94 -19.57 12.73
C PRO A 52 23.22 -18.89 13.20
N ILE A 53 23.15 -18.05 14.24
CA ILE A 53 24.32 -17.31 14.76
C ILE A 53 25.31 -18.24 15.48
N ALA A 54 24.81 -19.19 16.27
CA ALA A 54 25.65 -20.12 17.05
C ALA A 54 26.52 -21.04 16.17
N GLY A 55 26.11 -21.28 14.92
CA GLY A 55 26.87 -22.08 13.96
C GLY A 55 27.94 -21.32 13.16
N LEU A 56 28.05 -20.00 13.32
CA LEU A 56 28.98 -19.18 12.54
C LEU A 56 30.39 -19.22 13.14
N ARG A 57 31.37 -19.65 12.34
CA ARG A 57 32.81 -19.60 12.72
C ARG A 57 33.36 -18.18 12.67
N ASP A 58 32.86 -17.35 11.75
CA ASP A 58 33.31 -15.97 11.54
C ASP A 58 32.12 -14.98 11.56
N LEU A 59 31.93 -14.32 12.70
CA LEU A 59 30.85 -13.33 12.88
C LEU A 59 31.09 -12.08 12.04
N SER A 60 32.34 -11.57 12.01
CA SER A 60 32.67 -10.30 11.34
C SER A 60 32.35 -10.31 9.84
N THR A 61 32.73 -11.38 9.14
CA THR A 61 32.49 -11.53 7.69
C THR A 61 30.99 -11.67 7.41
N THR A 62 30.27 -12.43 8.22
CA THR A 62 28.83 -12.62 8.09
C THR A 62 28.05 -11.31 8.30
N PHE A 63 28.42 -10.52 9.31
CA PHE A 63 27.83 -9.19 9.54
C PHE A 63 28.12 -8.23 8.39
N SER A 64 29.32 -8.27 7.82
CA SER A 64 29.68 -7.47 6.64
C SER A 64 28.84 -7.83 5.41
N GLN A 65 28.66 -9.13 5.15
CA GLN A 65 27.80 -9.63 4.07
C GLN A 65 26.33 -9.22 4.26
N LEU A 66 25.82 -9.30 5.49
CA LEU A 66 24.46 -8.86 5.81
C LEU A 66 24.30 -7.34 5.66
N GLY A 67 25.33 -6.56 6.01
CA GLY A 67 25.38 -5.12 5.78
C GLY A 67 25.32 -4.76 4.29
N LEU A 68 26.11 -5.44 3.46
CA LEU A 68 26.07 -5.28 2.00
C LEU A 68 24.68 -5.65 1.44
N PHE A 69 24.07 -6.73 1.93
CA PHE A 69 22.70 -7.09 1.57
C PHE A 69 21.68 -5.99 1.93
N MET A 70 21.81 -5.33 3.08
CA MET A 70 20.91 -4.22 3.43
C MET A 70 21.10 -3.02 2.48
N ILE A 71 22.35 -2.71 2.11
CA ILE A 71 22.64 -1.64 1.15
C ILE A 71 22.05 -1.96 -0.22
N THR A 72 22.16 -3.19 -0.72
CA THR A 72 21.60 -3.57 -2.02
C THR A 72 20.08 -3.47 -2.04
N VAL A 73 19.40 -3.87 -0.97
CA VAL A 73 17.94 -3.72 -0.84
C VAL A 73 17.54 -2.24 -0.84
N ILE A 74 18.23 -1.40 -0.07
CA ILE A 74 17.96 0.05 -0.05
C ILE A 74 18.20 0.66 -1.43
N ALA A 75 19.30 0.32 -2.10
CA ALA A 75 19.61 0.78 -3.45
C ALA A 75 18.54 0.34 -4.47
N ALA A 76 18.06 -0.91 -4.39
CA ALA A 76 16.97 -1.40 -5.24
C ALA A 76 15.66 -0.63 -5.01
N LEU A 77 15.31 -0.33 -3.76
CA LEU A 77 14.13 0.45 -3.41
C LEU A 77 14.22 1.91 -3.90
N VAL A 78 15.40 2.52 -3.82
CA VAL A 78 15.66 3.88 -4.35
C VAL A 78 15.61 3.89 -5.87
N ALA A 79 16.23 2.90 -6.53
CA ALA A 79 16.16 2.75 -7.98
C ALA A 79 14.71 2.58 -8.46
N HIS A 80 13.92 1.77 -7.75
CA HIS A 80 12.49 1.59 -8.03
C HIS A 80 11.68 2.90 -7.89
N MET A 81 11.95 3.70 -6.84
CA MET A 81 11.36 5.04 -6.69
C MET A 81 11.67 5.95 -7.89
N ILE A 82 12.92 5.97 -8.34
CA ILE A 82 13.35 6.77 -9.50
C ILE A 82 12.64 6.32 -10.78
N ILE A 83 12.55 5.01 -11.02
CA ILE A 83 11.85 4.45 -12.18
C ILE A 83 10.37 4.87 -12.18
N VAL A 84 9.70 4.77 -11.03
CA VAL A 84 8.30 5.19 -10.91
C VAL A 84 8.13 6.69 -11.15
N PHE A 85 9.07 7.53 -10.70
CA PHE A 85 9.04 8.96 -10.98
C PHE A 85 9.22 9.27 -12.46
N ILE A 86 10.14 8.57 -13.14
CA ILE A 86 10.36 8.72 -14.59
C ILE A 86 9.10 8.31 -15.36
N VAL A 87 8.49 7.17 -15.00
CA VAL A 87 7.25 6.68 -15.61
C VAL A 87 6.13 7.70 -15.38
N TYR A 88 5.93 8.16 -14.15
CA TYR A 88 4.90 9.15 -13.83
C TYR A 88 5.09 10.45 -14.62
N ALA A 89 6.32 10.97 -14.67
CA ALA A 89 6.66 12.18 -15.42
C ALA A 89 6.44 12.00 -16.93
N SER A 90 6.77 10.83 -17.48
CA SER A 90 6.62 10.53 -18.90
C SER A 90 5.16 10.53 -19.35
N PHE A 91 4.25 9.96 -18.54
CA PHE A 91 2.82 9.91 -18.88
C PHE A 91 2.07 11.19 -18.51
N THR A 92 2.37 11.78 -17.35
CA THR A 92 1.61 12.92 -16.82
C THR A 92 2.10 14.27 -17.36
N ARG A 93 3.34 14.32 -17.90
CA ARG A 93 4.06 15.56 -18.27
C ARG A 93 4.02 16.65 -17.19
N SER A 94 3.81 16.25 -15.94
CA SER A 94 3.77 17.15 -14.78
C SER A 94 4.92 16.81 -13.84
N ASN A 95 5.34 17.80 -13.06
CA ASN A 95 6.43 17.64 -12.12
C ASN A 95 6.05 16.64 -11.01
N PRO A 96 6.72 15.46 -10.90
CA PRO A 96 6.44 14.48 -9.84
C PRO A 96 6.68 15.05 -8.45
N PHE A 97 7.65 15.95 -8.29
CA PHE A 97 8.05 16.49 -6.99
C PHE A 97 6.96 17.33 -6.31
N ARG A 98 5.88 17.73 -7.01
CA ARG A 98 4.77 18.50 -6.43
C ARG A 98 3.94 17.69 -5.43
N LEU A 99 3.86 16.37 -5.60
CA LEU A 99 3.09 15.48 -4.70
C LEU A 99 3.90 15.11 -3.44
N LEU A 100 5.22 15.18 -3.52
CA LEU A 100 6.16 14.75 -2.47
C LEU A 100 5.95 15.42 -1.08
N PRO A 101 5.72 16.75 -0.95
CA PRO A 101 5.52 17.38 0.36
C PRO A 101 4.23 16.90 1.06
N TYR A 102 3.17 16.61 0.31
CA TYR A 102 1.91 16.09 0.87
C TYR A 102 2.09 14.66 1.41
N CYS A 103 2.97 13.87 0.78
CA CYS A 103 3.28 12.50 1.20
C CYS A 103 4.23 12.40 2.40
N PHE A 104 4.89 13.49 2.82
CA PHE A 104 5.97 13.44 3.80
C PHE A 104 5.51 12.87 5.16
N ARG A 105 4.33 13.29 5.63
CA ARG A 105 3.76 12.79 6.89
C ARG A 105 3.43 11.29 6.81
N THR A 106 2.82 10.86 5.71
CA THR A 106 2.51 9.45 5.44
C THR A 106 3.78 8.60 5.39
N TRP A 107 4.85 9.12 4.77
CA TRP A 107 6.14 8.46 4.68
C TRP A 107 6.77 8.25 6.07
N LEU A 108 6.77 9.27 6.93
CA LEU A 108 7.28 9.16 8.30
C LEU A 108 6.54 8.10 9.13
N ILE A 109 5.20 8.10 9.09
CA ILE A 109 4.39 7.14 9.84
C ILE A 109 4.59 5.72 9.28
N SER A 110 4.70 5.58 7.95
CA SER A 110 4.98 4.28 7.33
C SER A 110 6.34 3.73 7.73
N ILE A 111 7.35 4.58 7.95
CA ILE A 111 8.66 4.16 8.48
C ILE A 111 8.54 3.74 9.93
N ALA A 112 7.89 4.54 10.76
CA ALA A 112 7.77 4.28 12.19
C ALA A 112 6.99 2.99 12.49
N THR A 113 5.96 2.71 11.71
CA THR A 113 5.05 1.58 11.96
C THR A 113 5.36 0.34 11.12
N LEU A 114 6.23 0.48 10.11
CA LEU A 114 6.59 -0.58 9.15
C LEU A 114 5.37 -1.22 8.47
N ALA A 115 4.23 -0.53 8.41
CA ALA A 115 3.00 -1.06 7.82
C ALA A 115 2.21 0.06 7.09
N PRO A 116 2.10 0.01 5.75
CA PRO A 116 1.45 1.07 4.96
C PRO A 116 -0.06 1.10 5.18
N VAL A 117 -0.68 -0.02 5.58
CA VAL A 117 -2.12 -0.09 5.91
C VAL A 117 -2.51 0.86 7.05
N ILE A 118 -1.59 1.12 7.98
CA ILE A 118 -1.82 2.04 9.11
C ILE A 118 -1.91 3.49 8.60
N THR A 119 -1.27 3.79 7.47
CA THR A 119 -1.21 5.14 6.90
C THR A 119 -2.37 5.49 5.97
N ILE A 120 -3.29 4.57 5.69
CA ILE A 120 -4.48 4.81 4.84
C ILE A 120 -5.24 6.11 5.20
N PRO A 121 -5.59 6.40 6.46
CA PRO A 121 -6.27 7.66 6.78
C PRO A 121 -5.43 8.90 6.41
N ASP A 122 -4.12 8.83 6.61
CA ASP A 122 -3.20 9.92 6.25
C ASP A 122 -3.05 10.04 4.73
N MET A 123 -3.11 8.94 4.00
CA MET A 123 -3.11 8.92 2.53
C MET A 123 -4.37 9.58 1.95
N TYR A 124 -5.53 9.44 2.60
CA TYR A 124 -6.73 10.18 2.22
C TYR A 124 -6.55 11.67 2.40
N ASN A 125 -6.08 12.10 3.58
CA ASN A 125 -5.83 13.51 3.85
C ASN A 125 -4.81 14.12 2.87
N ALA A 126 -3.74 13.39 2.54
CA ALA A 126 -2.74 13.83 1.56
C ALA A 126 -3.30 13.89 0.13
N SER A 127 -4.19 12.96 -0.24
CA SER A 127 -4.84 12.95 -1.55
C SER A 127 -5.82 14.12 -1.69
N ASP A 128 -6.61 14.39 -0.66
CA ASP A 128 -7.59 15.47 -0.62
C ASP A 128 -6.88 16.84 -0.64
N ALA A 129 -5.76 16.99 0.11
CA ALA A 129 -4.94 18.20 0.12
C ALA A 129 -4.22 18.47 -1.23
N PHE A 130 -3.95 17.43 -2.01
CA PHE A 130 -3.40 17.57 -3.38
C PHE A 130 -4.49 17.92 -4.41
N GLY A 131 -5.77 17.73 -4.07
CA GLY A 131 -6.91 17.97 -4.97
C GLY A 131 -7.31 16.76 -5.82
N ILE A 132 -7.09 15.54 -5.34
CA ILE A 132 -7.57 14.31 -5.98
C ILE A 132 -9.06 14.12 -5.66
N ASP A 133 -9.87 13.76 -6.65
CA ASP A 133 -11.28 13.41 -6.43
C ASP A 133 -11.41 12.29 -5.34
N PRO A 134 -12.15 12.54 -4.24
CA PRO A 134 -12.34 11.57 -3.17
C PRO A 134 -12.93 10.22 -3.62
N ARG A 135 -13.68 10.20 -4.73
CA ARG A 135 -14.23 8.96 -5.31
C ARG A 135 -13.10 8.05 -5.82
N VAL A 136 -12.04 8.64 -6.38
CA VAL A 136 -10.86 7.90 -6.85
C VAL A 136 -9.98 7.50 -5.67
N SER A 137 -9.66 8.44 -4.77
CA SER A 137 -8.75 8.16 -3.65
C SER A 137 -9.29 7.07 -2.72
N ARG A 138 -10.58 7.11 -2.37
CA ARG A 138 -11.23 6.13 -1.47
C ARG A 138 -11.36 4.73 -2.06
N PHE A 139 -11.34 4.61 -3.38
CA PHE A 139 -11.35 3.30 -4.05
C PHE A 139 -9.93 2.77 -4.27
N VAL A 140 -9.03 3.62 -4.79
CA VAL A 140 -7.70 3.19 -5.24
C VAL A 140 -6.72 3.02 -4.07
N VAL A 141 -6.81 3.82 -3.01
CA VAL A 141 -5.89 3.70 -1.85
C VAL A 141 -6.02 2.32 -1.15
N PRO A 142 -7.21 1.84 -0.75
CA PRO A 142 -7.33 0.49 -0.16
C PRO A 142 -6.93 -0.62 -1.12
N LEU A 143 -7.31 -0.47 -2.39
CA LEU A 143 -7.00 -1.46 -3.44
C LEU A 143 -5.49 -1.59 -3.62
N THR A 144 -4.78 -0.47 -3.71
CA THR A 144 -3.32 -0.46 -3.87
C THR A 144 -2.62 -0.92 -2.60
N ALA A 145 -3.10 -0.56 -1.41
CA ALA A 145 -2.56 -1.06 -0.14
C ALA A 145 -2.67 -2.59 0.01
N ALA A 146 -3.72 -3.20 -0.58
CA ALA A 146 -3.91 -4.65 -0.55
C ALA A 146 -3.10 -5.40 -1.62
N LEU A 147 -3.00 -4.84 -2.83
CA LEU A 147 -2.46 -5.55 -4.00
C LEU A 147 -1.00 -5.22 -4.33
N LYS A 148 -0.55 -4.01 -4.03
CA LYS A 148 0.77 -3.53 -4.49
C LYS A 148 1.84 -3.90 -3.46
N GLY A 149 2.76 -4.76 -3.87
CA GLY A 149 3.79 -5.36 -3.00
C GLY A 149 5.24 -5.11 -3.45
N ASP A 150 5.52 -3.99 -4.12
CA ASP A 150 6.82 -3.72 -4.77
C ASP A 150 8.03 -3.85 -3.83
N GLY A 151 7.96 -3.30 -2.62
CA GLY A 151 9.07 -3.31 -1.68
C GLY A 151 9.41 -4.72 -1.17
N SER A 152 8.38 -5.54 -0.98
CA SER A 152 8.52 -6.95 -0.60
C SER A 152 9.16 -7.77 -1.73
N ALA A 153 8.74 -7.52 -2.98
CA ALA A 153 9.27 -8.21 -4.15
C ALA A 153 10.77 -7.92 -4.33
N ALA A 154 11.20 -6.67 -4.16
CA ALA A 154 12.61 -6.29 -4.22
C ALA A 154 13.45 -6.98 -3.12
N PHE A 155 12.95 -6.98 -1.87
CA PHE A 155 13.62 -7.63 -0.74
C PHE A 155 13.73 -9.15 -0.92
N LEU A 156 12.65 -9.81 -1.30
CA LEU A 156 12.62 -11.26 -1.48
C LEU A 156 13.49 -11.69 -2.68
N GLY A 157 13.53 -10.89 -3.75
CA GLY A 157 14.41 -11.14 -4.90
C GLY A 157 15.89 -11.03 -4.53
N ALA A 158 16.25 -9.97 -3.82
CA ALA A 158 17.61 -9.80 -3.28
C ALA A 158 17.98 -10.91 -2.29
N SER A 159 17.03 -11.34 -1.44
CA SER A 159 17.22 -12.40 -0.45
C SER A 159 17.49 -13.75 -1.12
N ALA A 160 16.76 -14.07 -2.20
CA ALA A 160 16.97 -15.31 -2.95
C ALA A 160 18.38 -15.36 -3.57
N ILE A 161 18.85 -14.25 -4.15
CA ILE A 161 20.21 -14.14 -4.69
C ILE A 161 21.26 -14.24 -3.56
N PHE A 162 21.03 -13.57 -2.43
CA PHE A 162 21.92 -13.61 -1.28
C PHE A 162 22.08 -15.03 -0.70
N ILE A 163 20.98 -15.77 -0.54
CA ILE A 163 21.01 -17.17 -0.10
C ILE A 163 21.73 -18.06 -1.13
N ALA A 164 21.52 -17.81 -2.43
CA ALA A 164 22.23 -18.55 -3.47
C ALA A 164 23.76 -18.35 -3.38
N GLN A 165 24.19 -17.11 -3.11
CA GLN A 165 25.60 -16.78 -2.88
C GLN A 165 26.17 -17.46 -1.62
N LEU A 166 25.41 -17.50 -0.51
CA LEU A 166 25.84 -18.18 0.72
C LEU A 166 25.98 -19.70 0.55
N THR A 167 25.15 -20.30 -0.30
CA THR A 167 25.15 -21.76 -0.55
C THR A 167 26.05 -22.17 -1.71
N ASN A 168 26.78 -21.23 -2.34
CA ASN A 168 27.58 -21.45 -3.55
C ASN A 168 26.80 -22.11 -4.69
N THR A 169 25.49 -21.83 -4.79
CA THR A 169 24.67 -22.35 -5.88
C THR A 169 24.82 -21.47 -7.12
N PRO A 170 25.11 -22.03 -8.31
CA PRO A 170 25.29 -21.25 -9.52
C PRO A 170 23.94 -20.64 -9.96
N VAL A 171 23.90 -19.32 -10.08
CA VAL A 171 22.73 -18.57 -10.53
C VAL A 171 22.69 -18.58 -12.07
N THR A 172 22.23 -19.69 -12.65
CA THR A 172 22.09 -19.82 -14.11
C THR A 172 20.80 -19.15 -14.61
N TYR A 173 20.80 -18.58 -15.82
CA TYR A 173 19.62 -17.97 -16.45
C TYR A 173 18.36 -18.87 -16.44
N SER A 174 18.55 -20.19 -16.59
CA SER A 174 17.47 -21.19 -16.51
C SER A 174 16.87 -21.32 -15.10
N LEU A 175 17.67 -21.13 -14.06
CA LEU A 175 17.22 -21.11 -12.67
C LEU A 175 16.39 -19.84 -12.41
N CYS A 176 16.81 -18.68 -12.91
CA CYS A 176 16.02 -17.44 -12.80
C CYS A 176 14.67 -17.52 -13.53
N ASN A 177 14.58 -18.24 -14.65
CA ASN A 177 13.36 -18.31 -15.46
C ASN A 177 12.40 -19.45 -15.05
N ASN A 178 12.91 -20.55 -14.47
CA ASN A 178 12.11 -21.72 -14.08
C ASN A 178 11.82 -21.84 -12.57
N SER A 179 12.50 -21.07 -11.72
CA SER A 179 12.33 -21.26 -10.28
C SER A 179 11.09 -20.58 -9.76
N SER A 180 10.27 -21.37 -9.06
CA SER A 180 9.26 -20.93 -8.09
C SER A 180 9.78 -19.92 -7.04
N ILE A 181 11.07 -19.56 -7.05
CA ILE A 181 11.69 -18.42 -6.37
C ILE A 181 11.07 -17.07 -6.77
N PHE A 182 10.61 -16.92 -8.03
CA PHE A 182 9.87 -15.73 -8.48
C PHE A 182 8.39 -15.72 -8.05
N ILE A 183 7.86 -16.90 -7.68
CA ILE A 183 6.49 -17.06 -7.17
C ILE A 183 6.47 -16.90 -5.64
N TYR A 184 7.55 -17.31 -4.94
CA TYR A 184 7.71 -17.15 -3.49
C TYR A 184 8.05 -15.71 -3.05
N THR A 185 8.55 -14.89 -3.98
CA THR A 185 8.76 -13.44 -3.82
C THR A 185 7.43 -12.66 -3.72
N ARG A 186 6.28 -13.34 -3.84
CA ARG A 186 4.94 -12.75 -3.92
C ARG A 186 4.17 -12.79 -2.59
N ASP A 187 4.85 -12.88 -1.45
CA ASP A 187 4.17 -12.73 -0.15
C ASP A 187 5.00 -11.84 0.80
N ARG A 188 4.46 -10.64 1.04
CA ARG A 188 4.66 -9.65 2.15
C ARG A 188 5.97 -9.77 2.96
N CYS A 189 6.82 -8.77 3.18
CA CYS A 189 6.63 -7.35 3.44
C CYS A 189 8.04 -6.69 3.38
N ARG A 190 8.20 -5.49 2.82
CA ARG A 190 9.05 -4.45 3.44
C ARG A 190 8.69 -3.06 2.93
N THR A 191 8.61 -2.14 3.87
CA THR A 191 7.57 -1.11 3.93
C THR A 191 8.18 0.19 4.43
N THR A 192 8.44 1.09 3.49
CA THR A 192 8.74 2.52 3.73
C THR A 192 8.41 3.33 2.48
N ASN A 193 8.85 2.86 1.30
CA ASN A 193 8.53 3.50 0.01
C ASN A 193 7.09 3.25 -0.46
N LEU A 194 6.44 2.19 0.04
CA LEU A 194 5.15 1.74 -0.49
C LEU A 194 4.04 2.79 -0.35
N ALA A 195 3.98 3.49 0.79
CA ALA A 195 2.97 4.51 1.03
C ALA A 195 3.04 5.64 0.00
N VAL A 196 4.25 6.12 -0.32
CA VAL A 196 4.46 7.15 -1.33
C VAL A 196 4.07 6.63 -2.71
N LEU A 197 4.50 5.42 -3.09
CA LEU A 197 4.12 4.82 -4.38
C LEU A 197 2.60 4.63 -4.53
N HIS A 198 1.89 4.29 -3.45
CA HIS A 198 0.44 4.18 -3.49
C HIS A 198 -0.20 5.54 -3.82
N LEU A 199 0.25 6.64 -3.21
CA LEU A 199 -0.23 7.99 -3.56
C LEU A 199 0.09 8.37 -5.00
N TYR A 200 1.29 8.05 -5.52
CA TYR A 200 1.59 8.28 -6.95
C TYR A 200 0.68 7.45 -7.87
N CYS A 201 0.34 6.21 -7.49
CA CYS A 201 -0.59 5.38 -8.23
C CYS A 201 -2.01 5.97 -8.24
N VAL A 202 -2.46 6.51 -7.10
CA VAL A 202 -3.76 7.20 -6.98
C VAL A 202 -3.77 8.47 -7.82
N ALA A 203 -2.73 9.30 -7.74
CA ALA A 203 -2.59 10.52 -8.53
C ALA A 203 -2.54 10.23 -10.04
N PHE A 204 -1.85 9.16 -10.44
CA PHE A 204 -1.81 8.70 -11.83
C PHE A 204 -3.20 8.23 -12.31
N THR A 205 -3.91 7.46 -11.49
CA THR A 205 -5.26 6.99 -11.80
C THR A 205 -6.23 8.17 -11.92
N HIS A 206 -6.13 9.16 -11.03
CA HIS A 206 -6.90 10.38 -11.10
C HIS A 206 -6.68 11.13 -12.42
N LEU A 207 -5.43 11.25 -12.88
CA LEU A 207 -5.13 11.89 -14.16
C LEU A 207 -5.81 11.17 -15.34
N ILE A 208 -5.76 9.84 -15.37
CA ILE A 208 -6.41 9.03 -16.42
C ILE A 208 -7.94 9.19 -16.35
N CYS A 209 -8.49 9.28 -15.15
CA CYS A 209 -9.93 9.38 -14.93
C CYS A 209 -10.48 10.82 -15.06
N HIS A 210 -9.63 11.85 -15.02
CA HIS A 210 -10.04 13.25 -14.95
C HIS A 210 -11.07 13.63 -16.02
N GLY A 211 -10.84 13.28 -17.29
CA GLY A 211 -11.78 13.58 -18.38
C GLY A 211 -13.13 12.82 -18.29
N LYS A 212 -13.17 11.67 -17.63
CA LYS A 212 -14.41 10.89 -17.44
C LYS A 212 -15.22 11.35 -16.23
N LEU A 213 -14.55 11.90 -15.21
CA LEU A 213 -15.20 12.42 -14.00
C LEU A 213 -16.02 13.68 -14.32
N HIS A 214 -15.43 14.66 -15.01
CA HIS A 214 -16.12 15.88 -15.45
C HIS A 214 -17.34 15.59 -16.34
N ARG A 215 -17.26 14.56 -17.21
CA ARG A 215 -18.40 14.14 -18.04
C ARG A 215 -19.54 13.53 -17.22
N ASN A 216 -19.22 12.76 -16.18
CA ASN A 216 -20.22 12.18 -15.28
C ASN A 216 -20.84 13.24 -14.36
N GLU A 217 -20.07 14.23 -13.92
CA GLU A 217 -20.57 15.35 -13.13
C GLU A 217 -21.56 16.20 -13.94
N ASN A 218 -21.18 16.62 -15.14
CA ASN A 218 -22.07 17.34 -16.06
C ASN A 218 -23.32 16.53 -16.45
N SER A 219 -23.19 15.21 -16.63
CA SER A 219 -24.34 14.33 -16.90
C SER A 219 -25.26 14.20 -15.68
N ASN A 220 -24.72 14.13 -14.47
CA ASN A 220 -25.52 14.07 -13.25
C ASN A 220 -26.20 15.40 -12.97
N ASP A 221 -25.52 16.53 -13.20
CA ASP A 221 -26.12 17.86 -13.06
C ASP A 221 -27.18 18.10 -14.14
N ALA A 222 -26.93 17.71 -15.39
CA ALA A 222 -27.95 17.75 -16.44
C ALA A 222 -29.17 16.89 -16.08
N ASN A 223 -28.93 15.68 -15.56
CA ASN A 223 -30.02 14.80 -15.15
C ASN A 223 -30.74 15.30 -13.88
N ARG A 224 -30.05 16.04 -13.01
CA ARG A 224 -30.62 16.68 -11.81
C ARG A 224 -31.45 17.91 -12.19
N VAL A 225 -31.02 18.69 -13.18
CA VAL A 225 -31.81 19.79 -13.76
C VAL A 225 -33.06 19.25 -14.45
N VAL A 226 -32.95 18.14 -15.20
CA VAL A 226 -34.10 17.48 -15.86
C VAL A 226 -35.04 16.78 -14.86
N ALA A 227 -34.50 16.21 -13.78
CA ALA A 227 -35.28 15.55 -12.73
C ALA A 227 -35.83 16.52 -11.67
N THR A 228 -35.57 17.83 -11.77
CA THR A 228 -36.23 18.82 -10.91
C THR A 228 -37.63 19.05 -11.47
N PRO A 229 -38.72 18.61 -10.81
CA PRO A 229 -40.05 18.92 -11.28
C PRO A 229 -40.21 20.44 -11.26
N ALA A 230 -40.62 21.03 -12.39
CA ALA A 230 -41.00 22.42 -12.47
C ALA A 230 -41.98 22.71 -11.33
N LYS A 231 -41.54 23.50 -10.34
CA LYS A 231 -42.39 23.91 -9.23
C LYS A 231 -43.54 24.71 -9.83
N ARG A 232 -44.72 24.08 -9.87
CA ARG A 232 -45.97 24.68 -10.29
C ARG A 232 -46.20 25.92 -9.43
N THR A 233 -46.34 27.06 -10.09
CA THR A 233 -46.78 28.31 -9.50
C THR A 233 -48.25 28.18 -9.15
N ASP A 234 -48.54 27.93 -7.87
CA ASP A 234 -49.90 28.01 -7.34
C ASP A 234 -49.88 29.13 -6.30
N LEU A 235 -50.53 30.24 -6.68
CA LEU A 235 -50.92 31.34 -5.81
C LEU A 235 -51.88 30.82 -4.73
N GLU A 236 -51.56 30.99 -3.45
CA GLU A 236 -52.50 31.36 -2.39
C GLU A 236 -51.74 32.18 -1.34
N GLY A 237 -52.35 33.27 -0.89
CA GLY A 237 -51.69 34.40 -0.25
C GLY A 237 -51.66 34.38 1.28
N GLY A 238 -50.99 35.40 1.81
CA GLY A 238 -51.25 35.93 3.15
C GLY A 238 -50.14 35.74 4.17
N ALA A 239 -49.39 36.83 4.41
CA ALA A 239 -48.73 37.17 5.66
C ALA A 239 -47.55 36.30 6.16
N PHE A 240 -46.32 36.70 5.82
CA PHE A 240 -45.28 37.00 6.83
C PHE A 240 -44.08 37.70 6.14
N ILE A 241 -44.29 38.96 5.77
CA ILE A 241 -43.19 39.89 5.54
C ILE A 241 -42.78 40.40 6.92
N SER A 242 -41.67 39.93 7.48
CA SER A 242 -40.77 40.65 8.40
C SER A 242 -39.74 39.68 9.00
N LEU A 243 -38.57 40.18 9.38
CA LEU A 243 -37.42 39.51 10.01
C LEU A 243 -36.28 38.98 9.12
N LYS A 244 -36.06 39.58 7.94
CA LYS A 244 -34.71 39.62 7.32
C LYS A 244 -34.17 41.05 7.13
N ALA A 245 -34.67 42.02 7.91
CA ALA A 245 -34.33 43.43 7.78
C ALA A 245 -33.96 44.13 9.12
N LEU A 246 -33.74 43.39 10.20
CA LEU A 246 -33.43 43.96 11.53
C LEU A 246 -32.15 43.42 12.18
N GLU A 247 -31.24 42.84 11.38
CA GLU A 247 -29.94 42.37 11.89
C GLU A 247 -28.75 43.06 11.17
N THR A 248 -29.02 44.14 10.42
CA THR A 248 -28.01 44.89 9.65
C THR A 248 -27.87 46.36 10.07
N THR A 249 -28.36 46.73 11.26
CA THR A 249 -28.34 48.12 11.76
C THR A 249 -28.05 48.23 13.26
N ALA A 250 -27.19 47.35 13.81
CA ALA A 250 -26.80 47.42 15.22
C ALA A 250 -25.30 47.16 15.47
N GLU A 251 -24.44 47.35 14.47
CA GLU A 251 -22.98 47.26 14.63
C GLU A 251 -22.23 48.44 13.97
N ASN A 252 -22.86 49.60 13.93
CA ASN A 252 -22.23 50.88 13.58
C ASN A 252 -22.98 52.05 14.25
N ILE A 253 -22.92 52.12 15.59
CA ILE A 253 -22.91 53.34 16.42
C ILE A 253 -22.06 53.04 17.66
#